data_AF-A0A1H2V657-F1
#
_entry.id   AF-A0A1H2V657-F1
#
_cell.length_a   1.000
_cell.length_b   1.000
_cell.length_c   1.000
_cell.angle_alpha   90.00
_cell.angle_beta   90.00
_cell.angle_gamma   90.00
#
_symmetry.space_group_name_H-M   'P 1'
#
loop_
_entity.id
_entity.type
_entity.pdbx_description
1 polymer ?
#
loop_
_entity_poly.entity_id
_entity_poly.type
_entity_poly.pdbx_seq_one_letter_code
_entity_poly.pdbx_strand_id
1 'polypeptide(L)'
;MPTITLRLELHKPTQPKQQMYQRMTEMNTAFANWLLLHPEVNKATSTIFKEFSDQSFPSAVVNQTIREVKSQKKNQHAKAFRKIGCCFNNQNLKVEKKELYTVSFPTLEKRIGVPVVTKPFQVAWLNKIIDGTVKQGAGKLYKKKKKWYLAIPITWHVES
;
A
#
# COMPACT_ATOMS: atom_id res chain seq x y z
N MET A 1 -18.18 8.73 10.56
CA MET A 1 -16.75 9.02 10.77
C MET A 1 -16.17 9.60 9.49
N PRO A 2 -15.66 10.84 9.50
CA PRO A 2 -14.97 11.42 8.35
C PRO A 2 -13.68 10.66 8.02
N THR A 3 -13.31 10.65 6.73
CA THR A 3 -12.05 10.06 6.25
C THR A 3 -11.35 11.01 5.27
N ILE A 4 -10.04 11.18 5.45
CA ILE A 4 -9.17 11.85 4.47
C ILE A 4 -8.11 10.89 3.98
N THR A 5 -7.50 11.19 2.84
CA THR A 5 -6.32 10.46 2.36
C THR A 5 -5.12 11.38 2.29
N LEU A 6 -4.12 11.15 3.14
CA LEU A 6 -2.83 11.82 3.02
C LEU A 6 -2.06 11.23 1.85
N ARG A 7 -1.57 12.08 0.95
CA ARG A 7 -0.66 11.69 -0.13
C ARG A 7 0.74 12.14 0.24
N LEU A 8 1.55 11.22 0.75
CA LEU A 8 2.91 11.48 1.21
C LEU A 8 3.89 11.20 0.09
N GLU A 9 4.66 12.20 -0.33
CA GLU A 9 5.72 12.00 -1.32
C GLU A 9 6.92 11.33 -0.65
N LEU A 10 7.45 10.25 -1.22
CA LEU A 10 8.68 9.64 -0.71
C LEU A 10 9.86 10.56 -1.03
N HIS A 11 10.67 10.86 -0.02
CA HIS A 11 11.80 11.77 -0.14
C HIS A 11 12.93 11.13 -0.97
N LYS A 12 13.01 11.53 -2.26
CA LYS A 12 14.06 11.20 -3.22
C LYS A 12 14.60 9.76 -3.09
N PRO A 13 13.77 8.72 -3.28
CA PRO A 13 14.24 7.34 -3.26
C PRO A 13 15.36 7.13 -4.29
N THR A 14 16.40 6.39 -3.92
CA THR A 14 17.51 6.03 -4.83
C THR A 14 16.99 5.25 -6.03
N GLN A 15 17.73 5.24 -7.15
CA GLN A 15 17.33 4.52 -8.36
C GLN A 15 17.03 3.03 -8.10
N PRO A 16 17.83 2.27 -7.31
CA PRO A 16 17.49 0.89 -6.95
C PRO A 16 16.15 0.77 -6.21
N LYS A 17 15.86 1.67 -5.26
CA LYS A 17 14.57 1.68 -4.55
C LYS A 17 13.41 1.95 -5.51
N GLN A 18 13.58 2.89 -6.44
CA GLN A 18 12.55 3.20 -7.44
C GLN A 18 12.29 2.00 -8.37
N GLN A 19 13.33 1.30 -8.80
CA GLN A 19 13.21 0.08 -9.61
C GLN A 19 12.51 -1.04 -8.82
N MET A 20 12.86 -1.21 -7.55
CA MET A 20 12.20 -2.18 -6.67
C MET A 20 10.70 -1.88 -6.54
N TYR A 21 10.31 -0.64 -6.26
CA TYR A 21 8.89 -0.26 -6.16
C TYR A 21 8.14 -0.45 -7.48
N GLN A 22 8.81 -0.21 -8.60
CA GLN A 22 8.26 -0.42 -9.93
C GLN A 22 7.99 -1.91 -10.18
N ARG A 23 9.01 -2.75 -9.95
CA ARG A 23 8.90 -4.22 -10.07
C ARG A 23 7.81 -4.79 -9.17
N MET A 24 7.73 -4.31 -7.92
CA MET A 24 6.66 -4.70 -7.01
C MET A 24 5.28 -4.34 -7.55
N THR A 25 5.11 -3.15 -8.12
CA THR A 25 3.83 -2.69 -8.68
C THR A 25 3.42 -3.50 -9.91
N GLU A 26 4.39 -3.83 -10.77
CA GLU A 26 4.17 -4.64 -11.97
C GLU A 26 3.78 -6.06 -11.60
N MET A 27 4.54 -6.70 -10.71
CA MET A 27 4.23 -8.03 -10.19
C MET A 27 2.86 -8.08 -9.52
N ASN A 28 2.54 -7.06 -8.71
CA ASN A 28 1.24 -6.96 -8.05
C ASN A 28 0.09 -6.80 -9.06
N THR A 29 0.31 -6.05 -10.15
CA THR A 29 -0.68 -5.86 -11.21
C THR A 29 -0.90 -7.14 -12.00
N ALA A 30 0.17 -7.84 -12.37
CA ALA A 30 0.10 -9.13 -13.05
C ALA A 30 -0.62 -10.17 -12.17
N PHE A 31 -0.22 -10.28 -10.89
CA PHE A 31 -0.87 -11.18 -9.93
C PHE A 31 -2.36 -10.85 -9.75
N ALA A 32 -2.72 -9.57 -9.61
CA ALA A 32 -4.11 -9.17 -9.45
C ALA A 32 -4.98 -9.55 -10.67
N ASN A 33 -4.47 -9.35 -11.89
CA ASN A 33 -5.17 -9.72 -13.12
C ASN A 33 -5.28 -11.25 -13.28
N TRP A 34 -4.21 -11.99 -12.99
CA TRP A 34 -4.24 -13.45 -12.98
C TRP A 34 -5.27 -13.98 -11.98
N LEU A 35 -5.22 -13.48 -10.73
CA LEU A 35 -6.12 -13.89 -9.66
C LEU A 35 -7.59 -13.55 -9.96
N LEU A 36 -7.84 -12.43 -10.66
CA LEU A 36 -9.19 -12.01 -11.03
C LEU A 36 -9.91 -13.06 -11.90
N LEU A 37 -9.14 -13.74 -12.76
CA LEU A 37 -9.61 -14.79 -13.66
C LEU A 37 -9.53 -16.20 -13.04
N HIS A 38 -8.88 -16.34 -11.88
CA HIS A 38 -8.69 -17.62 -11.22
C HIS A 38 -10.05 -18.22 -10.76
N PRO A 39 -10.34 -19.51 -11.04
CA PRO A 39 -11.59 -20.15 -10.64
C PRO A 39 -11.86 -20.05 -9.12
N GLU A 40 -10.81 -20.19 -8.32
CA GLU A 40 -10.90 -20.20 -6.86
C GLU A 40 -10.60 -18.84 -6.20
N VAL A 41 -10.78 -17.73 -6.91
CA VAL A 41 -10.49 -16.38 -6.39
C VAL A 41 -11.08 -16.13 -5.01
N ASN A 42 -12.27 -16.67 -4.70
CA ASN A 42 -12.96 -16.48 -3.42
C ASN A 42 -12.30 -17.24 -2.26
N LYS A 43 -11.64 -18.37 -2.53
CA LYS A 43 -10.96 -19.21 -1.54
C LYS A 43 -9.47 -18.90 -1.42
N ALA A 44 -8.92 -18.09 -2.33
CA ALA A 44 -7.51 -17.72 -2.37
C ALA A 44 -6.96 -17.24 -1.01
N THR A 45 -5.80 -17.78 -0.64
CA THR A 45 -4.92 -17.37 0.46
C THR A 45 -3.55 -17.00 -0.09
N SER A 46 -2.61 -16.50 0.73
CA SER A 46 -1.29 -16.10 0.22
C SER A 46 -0.48 -17.20 -0.45
N THR A 47 -0.78 -18.49 -0.21
CA THR A 47 -0.05 -19.61 -0.83
C THR A 47 -0.30 -19.71 -2.33
N ILE A 48 -1.45 -19.22 -2.81
CA ILE A 48 -1.82 -19.20 -4.24
C ILE A 48 -0.82 -18.42 -5.09
N PHE A 49 -0.03 -17.53 -4.48
CA PHE A 49 0.99 -16.78 -5.20
C PHE A 49 2.03 -17.70 -5.84
N LYS A 50 2.32 -18.86 -5.24
CA LYS A 50 3.26 -19.85 -5.80
C LYS A 50 2.78 -20.46 -7.11
N GLU A 51 1.47 -20.53 -7.33
CA GLU A 51 0.90 -20.98 -8.62
C GLU A 51 1.06 -19.92 -9.71
N PHE A 52 1.17 -18.65 -9.31
CA PHE A 52 1.38 -17.53 -10.23
C PHE A 52 2.87 -17.33 -10.58
N SER A 53 3.78 -17.49 -9.61
CA SER A 53 5.20 -17.18 -9.79
C SER A 53 6.09 -17.88 -8.76
N ASP A 54 7.26 -18.36 -9.20
CA ASP A 54 8.33 -18.88 -8.34
C ASP A 54 9.11 -17.77 -7.60
N GLN A 55 8.91 -16.50 -7.98
CA GLN A 55 9.60 -15.39 -7.33
C GLN A 55 9.05 -15.16 -5.92
N SER A 56 9.90 -14.72 -4.99
CA SER A 56 9.45 -14.29 -3.67
C SER A 56 8.69 -12.97 -3.75
N PHE A 57 7.53 -12.90 -3.07
CA PHE A 57 6.78 -11.66 -2.91
C PHE A 57 6.25 -11.56 -1.46
N PRO A 58 6.21 -10.36 -0.85
CA PRO A 58 5.79 -10.24 0.53
C PRO A 58 4.35 -10.73 0.73
N SER A 59 4.17 -11.72 1.61
CA SER A 59 2.85 -12.29 1.92
C SER A 59 1.85 -11.24 2.40
N ALA A 60 2.33 -10.21 3.10
CA ALA A 60 1.57 -9.04 3.48
C ALA A 60 0.91 -8.33 2.28
N VAL A 61 1.65 -8.17 1.18
CA VAL A 61 1.15 -7.54 -0.05
C VAL A 61 0.22 -8.49 -0.78
N VAL A 62 0.59 -9.77 -0.92
CA VAL A 62 -0.26 -10.81 -1.54
C VAL A 62 -1.64 -10.86 -0.89
N ASN A 63 -1.69 -10.92 0.44
CA ASN A 63 -2.93 -10.99 1.19
C ASN A 63 -3.79 -9.72 1.01
N GLN A 64 -3.18 -8.54 0.91
CA GLN A 64 -3.93 -7.32 0.62
C GLN A 64 -4.47 -7.30 -0.81
N THR A 65 -3.69 -7.77 -1.77
CA THR A 65 -4.12 -7.85 -3.17
C THR A 65 -5.26 -8.83 -3.35
N ILE A 66 -5.21 -9.99 -2.69
CA ILE A 66 -6.35 -10.93 -2.68
C ILE A 66 -7.62 -10.25 -2.16
N ARG A 67 -7.53 -9.50 -1.06
CA ARG A 67 -8.69 -8.76 -0.50
C ARG A 67 -9.20 -7.69 -1.46
N GLU A 68 -8.31 -6.93 -2.08
CA GLU A 68 -8.66 -5.88 -3.05
C GLU A 68 -9.29 -6.47 -4.31
N VAL A 69 -8.74 -7.56 -4.85
CA VAL A 69 -9.29 -8.28 -6.01
C VAL A 69 -10.67 -8.86 -5.70
N LYS A 70 -10.84 -9.55 -4.57
CA LYS A 70 -12.16 -10.08 -4.14
C LYS A 70 -13.19 -8.97 -4.02
N SER A 71 -12.84 -7.86 -3.37
CA SER A 71 -13.73 -6.71 -3.20
C SER A 71 -14.09 -6.05 -4.52
N GLN A 72 -13.12 -5.80 -5.41
CA GLN A 72 -13.38 -5.15 -6.69
C GLN A 72 -14.11 -6.07 -7.68
N LYS A 73 -13.85 -7.39 -7.65
CA LYS A 73 -14.63 -8.36 -8.44
C LYS A 73 -16.09 -8.38 -7.99
N LYS A 74 -16.36 -8.42 -6.68
CA LYS A 74 -17.72 -8.50 -6.12
C LYS A 74 -18.49 -7.18 -6.25
N ASN A 75 -17.88 -6.06 -5.86
CA ASN A 75 -18.58 -4.80 -5.66
C ASN A 75 -18.48 -3.85 -6.86
N GLN A 76 -17.45 -4.01 -7.71
CA GLN A 76 -17.20 -3.11 -8.84
C GLN A 76 -17.20 -3.85 -10.18
N HIS A 77 -17.46 -5.17 -10.18
CA HIS A 77 -17.44 -6.02 -11.37
C HIS A 77 -16.19 -5.81 -12.24
N ALA A 78 -15.03 -5.63 -11.58
CA ALA A 78 -13.77 -5.38 -12.26
C ALA A 78 -13.44 -6.53 -13.23
N LYS A 79 -13.07 -6.18 -14.46
CA LYS A 79 -12.67 -7.14 -15.51
C LYS A 79 -11.17 -7.19 -15.74
N ALA A 80 -10.47 -6.10 -15.43
CA ALA A 80 -9.02 -5.99 -15.49
C ALA A 80 -8.54 -4.79 -14.68
N PHE A 81 -7.28 -4.83 -14.26
CA PHE A 81 -6.56 -3.75 -13.60
C PHE A 81 -5.47 -3.23 -14.54
N ARG A 82 -5.59 -1.96 -14.96
CA ARG A 82 -4.51 -1.30 -15.72
C ARG A 82 -3.23 -1.15 -14.89
N LYS A 83 -3.38 -0.81 -13.62
CA LYS A 83 -2.29 -0.66 -12.65
C LYS A 83 -2.83 -0.71 -11.23
N ILE A 84 -2.31 -1.60 -10.40
CA ILE A 84 -2.65 -1.68 -8.98
C ILE A 84 -1.38 -1.58 -8.11
N GLY A 85 -1.30 -0.49 -7.35
CA GLY A 85 -0.22 -0.27 -6.39
C GLY A 85 -0.24 -1.29 -5.26
N CYS A 86 0.91 -1.53 -4.62
CA CYS A 86 0.99 -2.39 -3.45
C CYS A 86 0.29 -1.72 -2.26
N CYS A 87 -0.57 -2.48 -1.59
CA CYS A 87 -1.30 -2.05 -0.41
C CYS A 87 -0.72 -2.69 0.85
N PHE A 88 -0.66 -1.94 1.94
CA PHE A 88 -0.11 -2.36 3.23
C PHE A 88 -1.10 -2.03 4.35
N ASN A 89 -1.50 -3.02 5.14
CA ASN A 89 -2.33 -2.78 6.33
C ASN A 89 -1.54 -2.10 7.45
N ASN A 90 -2.22 -1.74 8.54
CA ASN A 90 -1.61 -1.03 9.67
C ASN A 90 -0.50 -1.81 10.39
N GLN A 91 -0.49 -3.14 10.32
CA GLN A 91 0.62 -3.95 10.86
C GLN A 91 1.86 -3.86 9.97
N ASN A 92 1.65 -3.70 8.67
CA ASN A 92 2.70 -3.65 7.67
C ASN A 92 3.12 -2.24 7.27
N LEU A 93 2.36 -1.22 7.68
CA LEU A 93 2.65 0.18 7.45
C LEU A 93 2.74 0.93 8.77
N LYS A 94 3.95 1.40 9.09
CA LYS A 94 4.21 2.21 10.29
C LYS A 94 4.62 3.61 9.90
N VAL A 95 4.04 4.61 10.55
CA VAL A 95 4.46 6.02 10.48
C VAL A 95 5.24 6.33 11.75
N GLU A 96 6.43 6.90 11.60
CA GLU A 96 7.30 7.27 12.72
C GLU A 96 7.86 8.69 12.50
N LYS A 97 8.16 9.38 13.59
CA LYS A 97 8.90 10.64 13.57
C LYS A 97 10.29 10.42 14.16
N LYS A 98 11.32 10.61 13.34
CA LYS A 98 12.72 10.71 13.77
C LYS A 98 13.13 12.18 13.57
N GLU A 99 14.22 12.45 12.87
CA GLU A 99 14.53 13.79 12.34
C GLU A 99 13.52 14.21 11.26
N LEU A 100 13.14 13.27 10.39
CA LEU A 100 12.08 13.41 9.39
C LEU A 100 10.97 12.39 9.65
N TYR A 101 9.77 12.70 9.19
CA TYR A 101 8.69 11.72 9.14
C TYR A 101 9.07 10.59 8.20
N THR A 102 8.93 9.36 8.68
CA THR A 102 9.33 8.15 7.97
C THR A 102 8.13 7.21 7.88
N VAL A 103 7.92 6.63 6.70
CA VAL A 103 6.96 5.55 6.49
C VAL A 103 7.70 4.25 6.24
N SER A 104 7.32 3.21 6.99
CA SER A 104 7.98 1.91 6.98
C SER A 104 7.05 0.83 6.45
N PHE A 105 7.45 0.13 5.39
CA PHE A 105 6.65 -0.90 4.72
C PHE A 105 7.52 -2.04 4.16
N PRO A 106 6.95 -3.25 3.97
CA PRO A 106 7.68 -4.38 3.39
C PRO A 106 7.98 -4.18 1.91
N THR A 107 9.15 -4.64 1.47
CA THR A 107 9.59 -4.65 0.07
C THR A 107 10.03 -6.06 -0.35
N LEU A 108 10.52 -6.23 -1.58
CA LEU A 108 11.02 -7.52 -2.08
C LEU A 108 12.18 -8.07 -1.25
N GLU A 109 13.00 -7.20 -0.68
CA GLU A 109 14.17 -7.59 0.11
C GLU A 109 13.83 -7.68 1.59
N LYS A 110 13.39 -6.55 2.16
CA LYS A 110 13.10 -6.41 3.59
C LYS A 110 12.13 -5.26 3.86
N ARG A 111 11.71 -5.09 5.11
CA ARG A 111 11.04 -3.86 5.54
C ARG A 111 12.04 -2.71 5.52
N ILE A 112 11.66 -1.59 4.90
CA ILE A 112 12.48 -0.37 4.87
C ILE A 112 11.68 0.82 5.41
N GLY A 113 12.37 1.73 6.07
CA GLY A 113 11.86 3.07 6.40
C GLY A 113 12.27 4.06 5.32
N VAL A 114 11.32 4.84 4.82
CA VAL A 114 11.55 5.86 3.79
C VAL A 114 11.07 7.21 4.33
N PRO A 115 11.95 8.23 4.40
CA PRO A 115 11.52 9.57 4.76
C PRO A 115 10.50 10.11 3.75
N VAL A 116 9.59 10.96 4.21
CA VAL A 116 8.58 11.58 3.35
C VAL A 116 8.71 13.10 3.34
N VAL A 117 8.36 13.71 2.22
CA VAL A 117 8.21 15.16 2.12
C VAL A 117 6.89 15.53 2.79
N THR A 118 6.96 16.31 3.87
CA THR A 118 5.79 16.76 4.61
C THR A 118 5.40 18.19 4.25
N LYS A 119 4.09 18.43 4.16
CA LYS A 119 3.49 19.77 4.11
C LYS A 119 2.94 20.15 5.48
N PRO A 120 2.78 21.44 5.81
CA PRO A 120 2.27 21.87 7.12
C PRO A 120 0.97 21.17 7.54
N PHE A 121 -0.01 21.06 6.63
CA PHE A 121 -1.27 20.36 6.93
C PHE A 121 -1.07 18.87 7.21
N GLN A 122 -0.10 18.21 6.57
CA GLN A 122 0.16 16.78 6.73
C GLN A 122 0.82 16.50 8.07
N VAL A 123 1.64 17.42 8.58
CA VAL A 123 2.31 17.29 9.88
C VAL A 123 1.30 17.07 11.01
N ALA A 124 0.23 17.86 11.03
CA ALA A 124 -0.83 17.72 12.03
C ALA A 124 -1.46 16.31 12.00
N TRP A 125 -1.76 15.79 10.82
CA TRP A 125 -2.33 14.44 10.68
C TRP A 125 -1.34 13.31 10.95
N LEU A 126 -0.07 13.50 10.62
CA LEU A 126 0.99 12.52 10.91
C LEU A 126 1.22 12.40 12.41
N ASN A 127 1.21 13.52 13.15
CA ASN A 127 1.27 13.48 14.62
C ASN A 127 0.09 12.72 15.19
N LYS A 128 -1.14 13.00 14.72
CA LYS A 128 -2.32 12.25 15.15
C LYS A 128 -2.22 10.74 14.92
N ILE A 129 -1.62 10.30 13.81
CA ILE A 129 -1.35 8.88 13.55
C ILE A 129 -0.38 8.31 14.59
N ILE A 130 0.71 9.03 14.88
CA ILE A 130 1.75 8.60 15.82
C ILE A 130 1.20 8.53 17.25
N ASP A 131 0.38 9.50 17.64
CA ASP A 131 -0.25 9.59 18.96
C ASP A 131 -1.41 8.59 19.12
N GLY A 132 -1.80 7.89 18.06
CA GLY A 132 -2.89 6.90 18.08
C GLY A 132 -4.29 7.51 18.19
N THR A 133 -4.43 8.83 17.99
CA THR A 133 -5.71 9.55 18.14
C THR A 133 -6.63 9.42 16.93
N VAL A 134 -6.13 8.83 15.83
CA VAL A 134 -6.89 8.58 14.60
C VAL A 134 -6.63 7.17 14.09
N LYS A 135 -7.62 6.61 13.38
CA LYS A 135 -7.51 5.29 12.78
C LYS A 135 -6.82 5.38 11.42
N GLN A 136 -5.63 4.80 11.33
CA GLN A 136 -4.94 4.59 10.05
C GLN A 136 -5.68 3.52 9.22
N GLY A 137 -5.80 3.73 7.91
CA GLY A 137 -6.24 2.72 6.95
C GLY A 137 -5.06 2.04 6.25
N ALA A 138 -5.38 1.08 5.37
CA ALA A 138 -4.35 0.46 4.54
C ALA A 138 -3.72 1.50 3.59
N GLY A 139 -2.40 1.63 3.62
CA GLY A 139 -1.70 2.56 2.75
C GLY A 139 -1.38 1.95 1.39
N LYS A 140 -1.37 2.78 0.35
CA LYS A 140 -1.16 2.36 -1.04
C LYS A 140 0.04 3.07 -1.65
N LEU A 141 1.02 2.30 -2.10
CA LEU A 141 2.19 2.81 -2.83
C LEU A 141 1.85 3.00 -4.30
N TYR A 142 2.16 4.18 -4.84
CA TYR A 142 1.91 4.47 -6.26
C TYR A 142 2.91 5.48 -6.81
N LYS A 143 3.02 5.51 -8.14
CA LYS A 143 3.88 6.44 -8.88
C LYS A 143 3.02 7.45 -9.63
N LYS A 144 3.33 8.74 -9.51
CA LYS A 144 2.69 9.84 -10.25
C LYS A 144 3.73 10.85 -10.71
N LYS A 145 3.72 11.22 -12.00
CA LYS A 145 4.64 12.21 -12.61
C LYS A 145 6.11 12.00 -12.19
N LYS A 146 6.61 10.77 -12.31
CA LYS A 146 7.96 10.30 -11.91
C LYS A 146 8.26 10.24 -10.41
N LYS A 147 7.38 10.72 -9.55
CA LYS A 147 7.54 10.68 -8.09
C LYS A 147 6.76 9.51 -7.47
N TRP A 148 7.28 9.01 -6.36
CA TRP A 148 6.65 7.95 -5.58
C TRP A 148 5.89 8.53 -4.40
N TYR A 149 4.71 7.98 -4.16
CA TYR A 149 3.82 8.42 -3.11
C TYR A 149 3.28 7.23 -2.34
N LEU A 150 3.03 7.46 -1.05
CA LEU A 150 2.25 6.58 -0.21
C LEU A 150 0.95 7.31 0.17
N ALA A 151 -0.18 6.77 -0.28
CA ALA A 151 -1.51 7.25 0.11
C ALA A 151 -1.93 6.54 1.41
N ILE A 152 -2.23 7.29 2.47
CA ILE A 152 -2.68 6.75 3.75
C ILE A 152 -4.07 7.32 4.06
N PRO A 153 -5.13 6.49 4.03
CA PRO A 153 -6.44 6.86 4.54
C PRO A 153 -6.38 7.05 6.06
N ILE A 154 -7.03 8.08 6.58
CA ILE A 154 -7.14 8.38 8.01
C ILE A 154 -8.61 8.63 8.33
N THR A 155 -9.12 7.93 9.33
CA THR A 155 -10.50 8.06 9.80
C THR A 155 -10.49 8.51 11.26
N TRP A 156 -11.37 9.43 11.63
CA TRP A 156 -11.47 9.92 13.02
C TRP A 156 -12.93 10.09 13.44
N HIS A 157 -13.14 10.21 14.75
CA HIS A 157 -14.43 10.55 15.32
C HIS A 157 -14.53 12.06 15.48
N VAL A 158 -15.70 12.60 15.16
CA VAL A 158 -16.08 13.98 15.48
C VAL A 158 -17.16 13.84 16.53
N GLU A 159 -16.85 14.22 17.77
CA GLU A 159 -17.89 14.44 18.77
C GLU A 159 -18.72 15.63 18.31
N SER A 160 -20.05 15.42 18.25
CA SER A 160 -21.02 16.44 17.83
C SER A 160 -21.50 17.23 19.03
#